data_AF-A0A6G0Q3Z9-F1
#
_entry.id   AF-A0A6G0Q3Z9-F1
#
_cell.length_a   1.000
_cell.length_b   1.000
_cell.length_c   1.000
_cell.angle_alpha   90.00
_cell.angle_beta   90.00
_cell.angle_gamma   90.00
#
_symmetry.space_group_name_H-M   'P 1'
#
loop_
_entity.id
_entity.type
_entity.pdbx_description
1 polymer ?
#
loop_
_entity_poly.entity_id
_entity_poly.type
_entity_poly.pdbx_seq_one_letter_code
_entity_poly.pdbx_strand_id
1 'polypeptide(L)'
;TTVPRGLWIPGYRVHRLFRTADVTPWDVDKVSHQLAVEIDVPTLTSLLLDVSAWLFPTLAPSAHPHPSTYEHLITGAAVEVLMNLSPLTVIPHLRGRMPHNFAQAYLEYEERHLQSIWESTHTLPITEAMCLADPLLAEYHEQRRQRRSRAGVAWRQFLAKYVVPAIRRHLCDIDILLDPFFLHSPKPRVLKDWHPRLTGNATTLADALEILDAEEPWRLQYRLNPQDHPAMQIARLAGKFIAPQ
;
A
#
# COMPACT_ATOMS: atom_id res chain seq x y z
N THR A 1 20.40 -11.07 -10.16
CA THR A 1 20.58 -9.61 -10.29
C THR A 1 21.56 -9.30 -11.40
N THR A 2 21.22 -8.37 -12.29
CA THR A 2 22.12 -7.78 -13.30
C THR A 2 22.69 -6.44 -12.86
N VAL A 3 22.15 -5.85 -11.78
CA VAL A 3 22.63 -4.57 -11.23
C VAL A 3 23.85 -4.82 -10.33
N PRO A 4 24.99 -4.12 -10.57
CA PRO A 4 26.15 -4.18 -9.70
C PRO A 4 25.78 -3.90 -8.24
N ARG A 5 26.29 -4.70 -7.29
CA ARG A 5 26.03 -4.52 -5.85
C ARG A 5 26.46 -3.14 -5.33
N GLY A 6 27.46 -2.54 -5.98
CA GLY A 6 27.85 -1.15 -5.74
C GLY A 6 26.83 -0.10 -6.16
N LEU A 7 25.66 -0.47 -6.68
CA LEU A 7 24.52 0.42 -6.98
C LEU A 7 23.30 0.15 -6.07
N TRP A 8 23.44 -0.76 -5.10
CA TRP A 8 22.38 -1.07 -4.16
C TRP A 8 22.21 0.03 -3.12
N ILE A 9 20.98 0.14 -2.62
CA ILE A 9 20.56 1.17 -1.68
C ILE A 9 19.93 0.53 -0.42
N PRO A 10 20.32 0.95 0.79
CA PRO A 10 21.41 1.88 1.08
C PRO A 10 22.79 1.21 0.84
N GLY A 11 23.88 1.94 1.12
CA GLY A 11 25.21 1.35 1.17
C GLY A 11 25.30 0.19 2.18
N TYR A 12 26.23 -0.75 2.00
CA TYR A 12 26.26 -1.94 2.87
C TYR A 12 26.93 -1.72 4.22
N ARG A 13 28.24 -1.54 4.19
CA ARG A 13 29.13 -1.30 5.34
C ARG A 13 29.74 0.10 5.31
N VAL A 14 29.48 0.83 4.24
CA VAL A 14 30.01 2.17 4.01
C VAL A 14 28.85 3.03 3.53
N HIS A 15 28.68 4.18 4.15
CA HIS A 15 27.67 5.15 3.76
C HIS A 15 27.96 5.62 2.34
N ARG A 16 26.89 5.94 1.62
CA ARG A 16 26.98 6.40 0.24
C ARG A 16 26.13 7.64 0.10
N LEU A 17 26.75 8.71 -0.37
CA LEU A 17 26.02 9.89 -0.77
C LEU A 17 25.39 9.61 -2.13
N PHE A 18 24.07 9.57 -2.16
CA PHE A 18 23.31 9.38 -3.38
C PHE A 18 22.86 10.72 -3.96
N ARG A 19 22.58 10.75 -5.27
CA ARG A 19 21.83 11.86 -5.86
C ARG A 19 20.34 11.50 -5.82
N THR A 20 19.48 12.50 -5.66
CA THR A 20 18.02 12.31 -5.62
C THR A 20 17.51 11.49 -6.81
N ALA A 21 18.00 11.76 -8.02
CA ALA A 21 17.61 11.01 -9.21
C ALA A 21 17.97 9.51 -9.14
N ASP A 22 19.04 9.16 -8.41
CA ASP A 22 19.53 7.78 -8.30
C ASP A 22 18.74 6.97 -7.28
N VAL A 23 18.04 7.62 -6.34
CA VAL A 23 17.30 6.98 -5.24
C VAL A 23 15.82 7.31 -5.19
N THR A 24 15.30 8.17 -6.07
CA THR A 24 13.84 8.44 -6.22
C THR A 24 13.08 7.11 -6.31
N PRO A 25 12.03 6.87 -5.50
CA PRO A 25 11.30 7.81 -4.67
C PRO A 25 11.76 7.90 -3.21
N TRP A 26 12.86 7.23 -2.84
CA TRP A 26 13.38 7.30 -1.48
C TRP A 26 13.90 8.70 -1.16
N ASP A 27 13.70 9.10 0.10
CA ASP A 27 14.31 10.30 0.66
C ASP A 27 15.84 10.14 0.64
N VAL A 28 16.52 10.99 -0.13
CA VAL A 28 17.96 10.90 -0.42
C VAL A 28 18.80 11.05 0.84
N ASP A 29 18.38 11.92 1.76
CA ASP A 29 19.11 12.18 2.99
C ASP A 29 18.97 10.98 3.90
N LYS A 30 17.75 10.44 4.06
CA LYS A 30 17.55 9.22 4.86
C LYS A 30 18.38 8.07 4.31
N VAL A 31 18.26 7.70 3.04
CA VAL A 31 18.97 6.51 2.51
C VAL A 31 20.48 6.68 2.47
N SER A 32 21.00 7.90 2.34
CA SER A 32 22.44 8.15 2.38
C SER A 32 23.05 7.91 3.77
N HIS A 33 22.26 8.14 4.83
CA HIS A 33 22.64 7.93 6.23
C HIS A 33 22.27 6.55 6.77
N GLN A 34 21.82 5.62 5.92
CA GLN A 34 21.52 4.25 6.31
C GLN A 34 22.62 3.29 5.85
N LEU A 35 22.73 2.16 6.55
CA LEU A 35 23.54 1.02 6.16
C LEU A 35 22.66 -0.23 6.11
N ALA A 36 22.81 -1.04 5.06
CA ALA A 36 22.01 -2.25 4.89
C ALA A 36 22.32 -3.29 5.99
N VAL A 37 23.51 -3.27 6.61
CA VAL A 37 23.81 -4.12 7.79
C VAL A 37 23.11 -3.65 9.07
N GLU A 38 22.75 -2.38 9.16
CA GLU A 38 22.13 -1.76 10.34
C GLU A 38 20.61 -1.66 10.21
N ILE A 39 20.09 -1.74 8.99
CA ILE A 39 18.67 -1.55 8.69
C ILE A 39 17.78 -2.41 9.58
N ASP A 40 16.73 -1.81 10.12
CA ASP A 40 15.78 -2.45 11.01
C ASP A 40 14.33 -2.14 10.60
N VAL A 41 13.36 -2.71 11.33
CA VAL A 41 11.94 -2.53 11.01
C VAL A 41 11.48 -1.08 11.16
N PRO A 42 11.83 -0.33 12.23
CA PRO A 42 11.53 1.10 12.32
C PRO A 42 12.06 1.90 11.12
N THR A 43 13.31 1.65 10.70
CA THR A 43 13.93 2.31 9.55
C THR A 43 13.15 2.02 8.27
N LEU A 44 12.87 0.76 7.97
CA LEU A 44 12.07 0.38 6.80
C LEU A 44 10.66 0.99 6.83
N THR A 45 10.03 1.00 8.00
CA THR A 45 8.69 1.59 8.17
C THR A 45 8.71 3.09 7.90
N SER A 46 9.74 3.79 8.38
CA SER A 46 9.94 5.23 8.13
C SER A 46 10.13 5.52 6.63
N LEU A 47 11.02 4.76 5.97
CA LEU A 47 11.26 4.90 4.54
C LEU A 47 10.00 4.62 3.70
N LEU A 48 9.25 3.57 4.04
CA LEU A 48 7.99 3.23 3.38
C LEU A 48 6.93 4.33 3.53
N LEU A 49 6.88 4.98 4.69
CA LEU A 49 5.98 6.11 4.88
C LEU A 49 6.32 7.23 3.90
N ASP A 50 7.59 7.57 3.69
CA ASP A 50 7.96 8.65 2.76
C ASP A 50 7.47 8.38 1.33
N VAL A 51 7.68 7.15 0.85
CA VAL A 51 7.31 6.72 -0.51
C VAL A 51 5.80 6.63 -0.73
N SER A 52 5.02 6.48 0.34
CA SER A 52 3.56 6.38 0.23
C SER A 52 2.92 7.57 -0.52
N ALA A 53 3.47 8.78 -0.41
CA ALA A 53 2.98 9.96 -1.13
C ALA A 53 3.34 9.98 -2.63
N TRP A 54 4.29 9.13 -3.05
CA TRP A 54 4.66 8.94 -4.44
C TRP A 54 3.89 7.77 -5.07
N LEU A 55 3.59 6.71 -4.31
CA LEU A 55 2.77 5.58 -4.76
C LEU A 55 1.29 5.96 -4.92
N PHE A 56 0.79 6.76 -3.98
CA PHE A 56 -0.59 7.21 -3.94
C PHE A 56 -0.65 8.71 -4.16
N PRO A 57 -1.60 9.21 -4.98
CA PRO A 57 -1.71 10.64 -5.21
C PRO A 57 -1.96 11.37 -3.90
N THR A 58 -1.17 12.42 -3.66
CA THR A 58 -1.44 13.36 -2.57
C THR A 58 -2.53 14.30 -3.06
N LEU A 59 -3.79 13.89 -2.87
CA LEU A 59 -4.92 14.71 -3.27
C LEU A 59 -5.08 15.82 -2.23
N ALA A 60 -4.98 17.07 -2.68
CA ALA A 60 -5.36 18.21 -1.86
C ALA A 60 -6.81 17.99 -1.40
N PRO A 61 -7.16 18.31 -0.13
CA PRO A 61 -8.55 18.36 0.28
C PRO A 61 -9.29 19.22 -0.75
N SER A 62 -10.30 18.66 -1.42
CA SER A 62 -11.10 19.45 -2.35
C SER A 62 -11.60 20.67 -1.57
N ALA A 63 -11.35 21.89 -2.09
CA ALA A 63 -11.76 23.15 -1.45
C ALA A 63 -13.27 23.21 -1.16
N HIS A 64 -14.04 22.28 -1.74
CA HIS A 64 -15.41 21.98 -1.39
C HIS A 64 -15.55 20.47 -1.17
N PRO A 65 -15.53 19.95 0.07
CA PRO A 65 -16.16 18.68 0.35
C PRO A 65 -17.66 18.92 0.15
N HIS A 66 -18.17 18.64 -1.06
CA HIS A 66 -19.59 18.34 -1.11
C HIS A 66 -19.78 17.09 -0.22
N PRO A 67 -20.82 17.04 0.63
CA PRO A 67 -21.23 15.76 1.17
C PRO A 67 -21.31 14.84 -0.04
N SER A 68 -20.53 13.75 -0.04
CA SER A 68 -20.45 12.93 -1.24
C SER A 68 -21.90 12.60 -1.59
N THR A 69 -22.30 12.77 -2.85
CA THR A 69 -23.70 12.61 -3.28
C THR A 69 -24.32 11.30 -2.79
N TYR A 70 -23.48 10.35 -2.39
CA TYR A 70 -23.76 8.99 -1.97
C TYR A 70 -23.53 8.71 -0.47
N GLU A 71 -23.38 9.70 0.41
CA GLU A 71 -23.30 9.45 1.87
C GLU A 71 -24.52 8.67 2.37
N HIS A 72 -25.69 8.93 1.79
CA HIS A 72 -26.93 8.22 2.08
C HIS A 72 -26.89 6.72 1.70
N LEU A 73 -25.95 6.29 0.84
CA LEU A 73 -25.72 4.88 0.50
C LEU A 73 -24.83 4.16 1.53
N ILE A 74 -24.14 4.90 2.40
CA ILE A 74 -23.26 4.34 3.43
C ILE A 74 -24.11 3.97 4.66
N THR A 75 -24.75 2.81 4.58
CA THR A 75 -25.47 2.20 5.70
C THR A 75 -24.78 0.90 6.11
N GLY A 76 -25.02 0.44 7.33
CA GLY A 76 -24.49 -0.81 7.84
C GLY A 76 -24.91 -2.00 6.98
N ALA A 77 -26.17 -2.03 6.54
CA ALA A 77 -26.67 -3.07 5.63
C ALA A 77 -25.96 -3.03 4.26
N ALA A 78 -25.75 -1.85 3.68
CA ALA A 78 -25.04 -1.72 2.41
C ALA A 78 -23.57 -2.14 2.53
N VAL A 79 -22.92 -1.81 3.65
CA VAL A 79 -21.55 -2.25 3.94
C VAL A 79 -21.48 -3.76 4.14
N GLU A 80 -22.44 -4.37 4.83
CA GLU A 80 -22.49 -5.82 5.00
C GLU A 80 -22.61 -6.54 3.65
N VAL A 81 -23.53 -6.09 2.80
CA VAL A 81 -23.66 -6.60 1.42
C VAL A 81 -22.35 -6.46 0.66
N LEU A 82 -21.71 -5.28 0.73
CA LEU A 82 -20.44 -5.03 0.07
C LEU A 82 -19.33 -5.98 0.56
N MET A 83 -19.21 -6.21 1.87
CA MET A 83 -18.19 -7.12 2.41
C MET A 83 -18.41 -8.57 1.98
N ASN A 84 -19.68 -8.99 1.83
CA ASN A 84 -20.03 -10.32 1.34
C ASN A 84 -19.71 -10.52 -0.14
N LEU A 85 -19.70 -9.44 -0.95
CA LEU A 85 -19.27 -9.50 -2.35
C LEU A 85 -17.76 -9.75 -2.51
N SER A 86 -16.99 -9.70 -1.42
CA SER A 86 -15.52 -9.84 -1.45
C SER A 86 -14.88 -8.88 -2.47
N PRO A 87 -14.89 -7.56 -2.19
CA PRO A 87 -14.57 -6.52 -3.17
C PRO A 87 -13.11 -6.55 -3.68
N LEU A 88 -12.26 -7.43 -3.16
CA LEU A 88 -10.94 -7.71 -3.72
C LEU A 88 -10.83 -9.13 -4.26
N THR A 89 -10.42 -9.22 -5.53
CA THR A 89 -9.88 -10.45 -6.10
C THR A 89 -8.34 -10.45 -6.00
N VAL A 90 -7.75 -11.58 -5.62
CA VAL A 90 -6.31 -11.81 -5.69
C VAL A 90 -5.89 -11.87 -7.15
N ILE A 91 -4.89 -11.07 -7.56
CA ILE A 91 -4.48 -11.02 -8.95
C ILE A 91 -3.19 -11.85 -9.16
N PRO A 92 -3.24 -12.98 -9.90
CA PRO A 92 -2.12 -13.94 -9.93
C PRO A 92 -0.84 -13.45 -10.64
N HIS A 93 -0.92 -12.47 -11.55
CA HIS A 93 0.16 -12.17 -12.49
C HIS A 93 1.38 -11.45 -11.88
N LEU A 94 1.29 -10.97 -10.63
CA LEU A 94 2.40 -10.29 -9.95
C LEU A 94 3.42 -11.25 -9.32
N ARG A 95 3.14 -12.56 -9.30
CA ARG A 95 3.94 -13.59 -8.58
C ARG A 95 5.30 -13.92 -9.21
N GLY A 96 5.59 -13.46 -10.44
CA GLY A 96 6.75 -13.92 -11.22
C GLY A 96 8.10 -13.24 -10.93
N ARG A 97 8.16 -12.20 -10.08
CA ARG A 97 9.38 -11.39 -9.89
C ARG A 97 10.18 -11.68 -8.62
N MET A 98 9.62 -12.48 -7.70
CA MET A 98 10.13 -12.60 -6.34
C MET A 98 10.67 -14.00 -6.02
N PRO A 99 11.71 -14.10 -5.15
CA PRO A 99 12.10 -15.36 -4.53
C PRO A 99 10.90 -16.11 -3.92
N HIS A 100 10.79 -17.42 -4.17
CA HIS A 100 9.63 -18.23 -3.81
C HIS A 100 9.25 -18.14 -2.31
N ASN A 101 10.24 -18.21 -1.42
CA ASN A 101 10.02 -18.13 0.03
C ASN A 101 9.47 -16.77 0.47
N PHE A 102 9.92 -15.68 -0.15
CA PHE A 102 9.46 -14.33 0.14
C PHE A 102 8.06 -14.10 -0.40
N ALA A 103 7.83 -14.55 -1.64
CA ALA A 103 6.54 -14.48 -2.29
C ALA A 103 5.48 -15.24 -1.49
N GLN A 104 5.77 -16.48 -1.07
CA GLN A 104 4.82 -17.28 -0.29
C GLN A 104 4.47 -16.62 1.05
N ALA A 105 5.47 -16.19 1.82
CA ALA A 105 5.22 -15.54 3.11
C ALA A 105 4.41 -14.24 2.97
N TYR A 106 4.63 -13.49 1.88
CA TYR A 106 3.85 -12.31 1.57
C TYR A 106 2.42 -12.66 1.13
N LEU A 107 2.23 -13.66 0.27
CA LEU A 107 0.90 -14.11 -0.17
C LEU A 107 0.05 -14.57 1.02
N GLU A 108 0.63 -15.27 1.99
CA GLU A 108 -0.05 -15.64 3.23
C GLU A 108 -0.42 -14.42 4.08
N TYR A 109 0.40 -13.36 4.07
CA TYR A 109 0.09 -12.09 4.73
C TYR A 109 -1.04 -11.37 3.99
N GLU A 110 -0.95 -11.27 2.66
CA GLU A 110 -1.94 -10.65 1.79
C GLU A 110 -3.30 -11.32 1.98
N GLU A 111 -3.38 -12.64 1.83
CA GLU A 111 -4.64 -13.40 1.96
C GLU A 111 -5.34 -13.12 3.29
N ARG A 112 -4.59 -13.10 4.41
CA ARG A 112 -5.13 -12.85 5.75
C ARG A 112 -5.53 -11.39 6.00
N HIS A 113 -4.97 -10.45 5.26
CA HIS A 113 -5.13 -9.01 5.52
C HIS A 113 -5.69 -8.23 4.32
N LEU A 114 -6.17 -8.93 3.29
CA LEU A 114 -6.64 -8.36 2.03
C LEU A 114 -7.72 -7.30 2.26
N GLN A 115 -8.70 -7.59 3.11
CA GLN A 115 -9.75 -6.63 3.47
C GLN A 115 -9.18 -5.35 4.11
N SER A 116 -8.22 -5.46 5.03
CA SER A 116 -7.59 -4.27 5.63
C SER A 116 -6.83 -3.44 4.59
N ILE A 117 -6.27 -4.08 3.58
CA ILE A 117 -5.53 -3.42 2.52
C ILE A 117 -6.51 -2.69 1.60
N TRP A 118 -7.62 -3.34 1.20
CA TRP A 118 -8.72 -2.70 0.48
C TRP A 118 -9.26 -1.48 1.22
N GLU A 119 -9.61 -1.67 2.49
CA GLU A 119 -10.17 -0.64 3.37
C GLU A 119 -9.22 0.56 3.52
N SER A 120 -7.92 0.37 3.31
CA SER A 120 -6.92 1.45 3.40
C SER A 120 -6.97 2.40 2.20
N THR A 121 -7.30 1.91 1.01
CA THR A 121 -7.47 2.71 -0.22
C THR A 121 -8.93 3.10 -0.47
N HIS A 122 -9.89 2.42 0.18
CA HIS A 122 -11.34 2.69 0.11
C HIS A 122 -11.87 3.14 1.47
N THR A 123 -11.32 4.26 1.97
CA THR A 123 -11.80 4.82 3.24
C THR A 123 -13.19 5.44 3.04
N LEU A 124 -14.20 4.91 3.72
CA LEU A 124 -15.55 5.47 3.76
C LEU A 124 -15.63 6.62 4.78
N PRO A 125 -16.30 7.75 4.48
CA PRO A 125 -16.46 8.90 5.38
C PRO A 125 -17.53 8.63 6.47
N ILE A 126 -17.30 7.62 7.31
CA ILE A 126 -18.23 7.26 8.40
C ILE A 126 -18.05 8.24 9.57
N THR A 127 -19.09 9.00 9.88
CA THR A 127 -19.10 9.97 10.99
C THR A 127 -19.61 9.36 12.29
N GLU A 128 -19.34 10.00 13.43
CA GLU A 128 -19.90 9.59 14.72
C GLU A 128 -21.43 9.60 14.72
N ALA A 129 -22.05 10.58 14.05
CA ALA A 129 -23.51 10.65 13.92
C ALA A 129 -24.09 9.44 13.17
N MET A 130 -23.41 8.99 12.11
CA MET A 130 -23.81 7.78 11.38
C MET A 130 -23.67 6.52 12.25
N CYS A 131 -22.58 6.39 13.01
CA CYS A 131 -22.41 5.29 13.97
C CYS A 131 -23.48 5.30 15.08
N LEU A 132 -23.91 6.48 15.54
CA LEU A 132 -25.00 6.58 16.53
C LEU A 132 -26.35 6.20 15.94
N ALA A 133 -26.57 6.47 14.65
CA ALA A 133 -27.81 6.16 13.96
C ALA A 133 -27.91 4.70 13.48
N ASP A 134 -26.77 4.05 13.21
CA ASP A 134 -26.69 2.71 12.63
C ASP A 134 -25.68 1.83 13.40
N PRO A 135 -26.16 0.91 14.28
CA PRO A 135 -25.31 0.02 15.05
C PRO A 135 -24.44 -0.92 14.21
N LEU A 136 -24.92 -1.37 13.04
CA LEU A 136 -24.15 -2.24 12.15
C LEU A 136 -22.97 -1.46 11.55
N LEU A 137 -23.20 -0.21 11.19
CA LEU A 137 -22.15 0.66 10.69
C LEU A 137 -21.12 1.01 11.79
N ALA A 138 -21.55 1.21 13.02
CA ALA A 138 -20.66 1.41 14.18
C ALA A 138 -19.77 0.19 14.42
N GLU A 139 -20.34 -1.01 14.35
CA GLU A 139 -19.59 -2.25 14.48
C GLU A 139 -18.54 -2.38 13.37
N TYR A 140 -18.94 -2.18 12.10
CA TYR A 140 -18.01 -2.20 10.98
C TYR A 140 -16.86 -1.20 11.16
N HIS A 141 -17.17 0.03 11.57
CA HIS A 141 -16.17 1.08 11.77
C HIS A 141 -15.12 0.69 12.82
N GLU A 142 -15.53 0.08 13.94
CA GLU A 142 -14.60 -0.40 14.96
C GLU A 142 -13.81 -1.63 14.49
N GLN A 143 -14.46 -2.62 13.86
CA GLN A 143 -13.78 -3.78 13.34
C GLN A 143 -12.72 -3.42 12.28
N ARG A 144 -12.98 -2.41 11.43
CA ARG A 144 -12.00 -1.89 10.46
C ARG A 144 -10.73 -1.38 11.16
N ARG A 145 -10.87 -0.65 12.26
CA ARG A 145 -9.71 -0.17 13.04
C ARG A 145 -8.90 -1.34 13.60
N GLN A 146 -9.57 -2.38 14.08
CA GLN A 146 -8.93 -3.59 14.59
C GLN A 146 -8.22 -4.37 13.48
N ARG A 147 -8.87 -4.58 12.33
CA ARG A 147 -8.26 -5.20 11.13
C ARG A 147 -6.98 -4.48 10.72
N ARG A 148 -7.03 -3.15 10.64
CA ARG A 148 -5.87 -2.30 10.34
C ARG A 148 -4.73 -2.47 11.35
N SER A 149 -5.05 -2.47 12.64
CA SER A 149 -4.05 -2.67 13.69
C SER A 149 -3.36 -4.02 13.56
N ARG A 150 -4.13 -5.10 13.38
CA ARG A 150 -3.64 -6.47 13.19
C ARG A 150 -2.78 -6.59 11.94
N ALA A 151 -3.23 -6.05 10.80
CA ALA A 151 -2.47 -6.03 9.56
C ALA A 151 -1.14 -5.27 9.70
N GLY A 152 -1.11 -4.17 10.46
CA GLY A 152 0.11 -3.43 10.75
C GLY A 152 1.10 -4.21 11.63
N VAL A 153 0.61 -4.96 12.61
CA VAL A 153 1.45 -5.86 13.44
C VAL A 153 2.05 -6.97 12.57
N ALA A 154 1.21 -7.64 11.77
CA ALA A 154 1.65 -8.72 10.89
C ALA A 154 2.66 -8.23 9.83
N TRP A 155 2.47 -7.01 9.30
CA TRP A 155 3.43 -6.39 8.38
C TRP A 155 4.80 -6.18 9.02
N ARG A 156 4.84 -5.64 10.26
CA ARG A 156 6.11 -5.47 10.98
C ARG A 156 6.80 -6.80 11.26
N GLN A 157 6.03 -7.87 11.54
CA GLN A 157 6.57 -9.22 11.69
C GLN A 157 7.13 -9.75 10.36
N PHE A 158 6.45 -9.51 9.24
CA PHE A 158 6.95 -9.87 7.92
C PHE A 158 8.27 -9.14 7.61
N LEU A 159 8.35 -7.84 7.87
CA LEU A 159 9.58 -7.04 7.73
C LEU A 159 10.73 -7.61 8.59
N ALA A 160 10.46 -7.90 9.86
CA ALA A 160 11.46 -8.43 10.79
C ALA A 160 12.00 -9.81 10.36
N LYS A 161 11.10 -10.69 9.93
CA LYS A 161 11.40 -12.10 9.69
C LYS A 161 12.00 -12.37 8.31
N TYR A 162 11.57 -11.63 7.29
CA TYR A 162 11.93 -11.90 5.90
C TYR A 162 12.74 -10.78 5.25
N VAL A 163 12.31 -9.52 5.38
CA VAL A 163 12.90 -8.40 4.62
C VAL A 163 14.23 -7.93 5.20
N VAL A 164 14.25 -7.57 6.48
CA VAL A 164 15.47 -7.10 7.16
C VAL A 164 16.62 -8.12 7.06
N PRO A 165 16.41 -9.43 7.31
CA PRO A 165 17.49 -10.39 7.23
C PRO A 165 17.98 -10.63 5.80
N ALA A 166 17.15 -10.42 4.78
CA ALA A 166 17.55 -10.50 3.37
C ALA A 166 18.41 -9.29 2.96
N ILE A 167 18.03 -8.08 3.36
CA ILE A 167 18.82 -6.87 3.11
C ILE A 167 20.17 -6.93 3.81
N ARG A 168 20.21 -7.33 5.09
CA ARG A 168 21.46 -7.48 5.87
C ARG A 168 22.40 -8.55 5.30
N ARG A 169 21.86 -9.57 4.61
CA ARG A 169 22.64 -10.60 3.91
C ARG A 169 22.94 -10.25 2.45
N HIS A 170 22.60 -9.04 2.00
CA HIS A 170 22.83 -8.63 0.62
C HIS A 170 22.16 -9.52 -0.44
N LEU A 171 20.95 -9.99 -0.12
CA LEU A 171 20.14 -10.78 -1.06
C LEU A 171 19.20 -9.88 -1.89
N CYS A 172 18.78 -8.75 -1.32
CA CYS A 172 18.05 -7.68 -1.99
C CYS A 172 18.42 -6.33 -1.37
N ASP A 173 18.10 -5.25 -2.06
CA ASP A 173 18.15 -3.89 -1.53
C ASP A 173 16.72 -3.41 -1.18
N ILE A 174 16.57 -2.18 -0.70
CA ILE A 174 15.24 -1.70 -0.21
C ILE A 174 14.21 -1.54 -1.32
N ASP A 175 14.65 -1.46 -2.57
CA ASP A 175 13.80 -1.33 -3.77
C ASP A 175 12.86 -2.54 -3.96
N ILE A 176 13.11 -3.67 -3.27
CA ILE A 176 12.16 -4.81 -3.17
C ILE A 176 10.77 -4.38 -2.70
N LEU A 177 10.72 -3.36 -1.84
CA LEU A 177 9.49 -2.81 -1.30
C LEU A 177 8.81 -1.83 -2.25
N LEU A 178 9.31 -1.63 -3.48
CA LEU A 178 8.62 -0.86 -4.52
C LEU A 178 8.02 -1.76 -5.60
N ASP A 179 8.32 -3.06 -5.56
CA ASP A 179 7.79 -3.98 -6.57
C ASP A 179 6.26 -3.99 -6.49
N PRO A 180 5.53 -3.90 -7.63
CA PRO A 180 4.07 -3.90 -7.65
C PRO A 180 3.44 -5.13 -6.97
N PHE A 181 4.20 -6.21 -6.76
CA PHE A 181 3.78 -7.34 -5.93
C PHE A 181 3.45 -6.95 -4.48
N PHE A 182 4.15 -5.98 -3.90
CA PHE A 182 3.85 -5.47 -2.55
C PHE A 182 2.75 -4.43 -2.60
N LEU A 183 1.65 -4.77 -1.94
CA LEU A 183 0.57 -3.85 -1.64
C LEU A 183 0.99 -2.91 -0.54
N HIS A 184 0.75 -1.63 -0.79
CA HIS A 184 1.06 -0.57 0.15
C HIS A 184 -0.20 -0.05 0.82
N SER A 185 -0.06 0.32 2.08
CA SER A 185 -1.05 1.15 2.73
C SER A 185 -0.70 2.63 2.51
N PRO A 186 -1.68 3.47 2.21
CA PRO A 186 -1.48 4.91 2.12
C PRO A 186 -1.20 5.53 3.50
N LYS A 187 -0.61 6.73 3.51
CA LYS A 187 -0.35 7.48 4.75
C LYS A 187 -1.65 7.64 5.56
N PRO A 188 -1.65 7.29 6.87
CA PRO A 188 -2.85 7.27 7.69
C PRO A 188 -3.68 8.56 7.76
N ARG A 189 -3.08 9.71 7.50
CA ARG A 189 -3.73 11.03 7.61
C ARG A 189 -4.14 11.60 6.25
N VAL A 190 -3.35 11.37 5.21
CA VAL A 190 -3.57 11.99 3.88
C VAL A 190 -4.88 11.56 3.25
N LEU A 191 -5.26 10.28 3.35
CA LEU A 191 -6.50 9.78 2.75
C LEU A 191 -7.72 9.83 3.67
N LYS A 192 -7.58 10.18 4.95
CA LYS A 192 -8.74 10.26 5.85
C LYS A 192 -9.61 11.49 5.57
N ASP A 193 -8.99 12.57 5.11
CA ASP A 193 -9.65 13.85 4.86
C ASP A 193 -10.11 13.99 3.40
N TRP A 194 -10.15 12.85 2.69
CA TRP A 194 -10.31 12.84 1.25
C TRP A 194 -11.67 12.26 0.83
N HIS A 195 -12.39 13.06 0.06
CA HIS A 195 -13.71 12.76 -0.49
C HIS A 195 -13.63 12.85 -2.02
N PRO A 196 -13.68 11.73 -2.75
CA PRO A 196 -13.64 11.76 -4.20
C PRO A 196 -14.91 12.40 -4.76
N ARG A 197 -14.80 12.98 -5.96
CA ARG A 197 -15.96 13.45 -6.72
C ARG A 197 -16.55 12.29 -7.48
N LEU A 198 -17.55 11.64 -6.91
CA LEU A 198 -18.24 10.55 -7.59
C LEU A 198 -19.11 11.12 -8.72
N THR A 199 -18.73 10.92 -9.99
CA THR A 199 -19.54 11.35 -11.14
C THR A 199 -20.37 10.19 -11.68
N GLY A 200 -21.69 10.33 -11.67
CA GLY A 200 -22.59 9.26 -12.12
C GLY A 200 -23.91 9.28 -11.37
N ASN A 201 -24.70 8.20 -11.52
CA ASN A 201 -25.95 7.94 -10.81
C ASN A 201 -25.88 6.56 -10.14
N ALA A 202 -25.04 6.41 -9.11
CA ALA A 202 -24.98 5.16 -8.34
C ALA A 202 -26.26 4.98 -7.52
N THR A 203 -26.79 3.75 -7.51
CA THR A 203 -27.97 3.40 -6.70
C THR A 203 -27.61 2.55 -5.49
N THR A 204 -26.44 1.90 -5.52
CA THR A 204 -25.91 1.11 -4.42
C THR A 204 -24.49 1.58 -4.04
N LEU A 205 -24.06 1.24 -2.83
CA LEU A 205 -22.69 1.51 -2.38
C LEU A 205 -21.66 0.79 -3.28
N ALA A 206 -21.99 -0.39 -3.81
CA ALA A 206 -21.13 -1.11 -4.74
C ALA A 206 -20.97 -0.34 -6.07
N ASP A 207 -22.06 0.12 -6.67
CA ASP A 207 -22.02 0.93 -7.91
C ASP A 207 -21.16 2.18 -7.72
N ALA A 208 -21.30 2.85 -6.56
CA ALA A 208 -20.53 4.05 -6.25
C ALA A 208 -19.03 3.76 -6.18
N LEU A 209 -18.63 2.60 -5.64
CA LEU A 209 -17.24 2.18 -5.57
C LEU A 209 -16.70 1.71 -6.93
N GLU A 210 -17.52 1.09 -7.78
CA GLU A 210 -17.12 0.73 -9.14
C GLU A 210 -16.83 1.97 -10.00
N ILE A 211 -17.70 2.99 -9.95
CA ILE A 211 -17.48 4.28 -10.60
C ILE A 211 -16.18 4.89 -10.10
N LEU A 212 -15.97 4.86 -8.79
CA LEU A 212 -14.80 5.41 -8.14
C LEU A 212 -13.50 4.71 -8.56
N ASP A 213 -13.51 3.39 -8.65
CA ASP A 213 -12.36 2.60 -9.09
C ASP A 213 -12.03 2.85 -10.57
N ALA A 214 -13.04 3.12 -11.39
CA ALA A 214 -12.84 3.50 -12.80
C ALA A 214 -12.25 4.90 -12.94
N GLU A 215 -12.70 5.87 -12.13
CA GLU A 215 -12.17 7.23 -12.12
C GLU A 215 -10.77 7.30 -11.49
N GLU A 216 -10.49 6.41 -10.52
CA GLU A 216 -9.28 6.44 -9.71
C GLU A 216 -8.60 5.05 -9.61
N PRO A 217 -7.99 4.57 -10.71
CA PRO A 217 -7.45 3.21 -10.80
C PRO A 217 -6.38 2.85 -9.74
N TRP A 218 -5.75 3.86 -9.14
CA TRP A 218 -4.77 3.66 -8.06
C TRP A 218 -5.40 3.07 -6.79
N ARG A 219 -6.73 3.18 -6.59
CA ARG A 219 -7.43 2.59 -5.43
C ARG A 219 -7.37 1.08 -5.39
N LEU A 220 -7.33 0.48 -6.58
CA LEU A 220 -7.04 -0.94 -6.80
C LEU A 220 -5.54 -1.22 -6.81
N GLN A 221 -4.70 -0.28 -6.35
CA GLN A 221 -3.25 -0.39 -6.28
C GLN A 221 -2.62 -0.79 -7.62
N TYR A 222 -3.18 -0.25 -8.71
CA TYR A 222 -2.77 -0.54 -10.09
C TYR A 222 -2.90 -2.02 -10.48
N ARG A 223 -3.63 -2.84 -9.71
CA ARG A 223 -3.77 -4.28 -9.97
C ARG A 223 -4.39 -4.60 -11.33
N LEU A 224 -5.31 -3.76 -11.80
CA LEU A 224 -5.92 -3.93 -13.13
C LEU A 224 -4.94 -3.59 -14.25
N ASN A 225 -4.09 -2.58 -14.04
CA ASN A 225 -3.08 -2.12 -14.99
C ASN A 225 -1.70 -1.99 -14.32
N PRO A 226 -0.99 -3.11 -14.06
CA PRO A 226 0.28 -3.06 -13.31
C PRO A 226 1.37 -2.23 -13.98
N GLN A 227 1.28 -2.03 -15.30
CA GLN A 227 2.22 -1.19 -16.05
C GLN A 227 2.13 0.28 -15.65
N ASP A 228 0.98 0.72 -15.14
CA ASP A 228 0.75 2.08 -14.66
C ASP A 228 1.29 2.29 -13.24
N HIS A 229 1.69 1.21 -12.54
CA HIS A 229 2.28 1.31 -11.21
C HIS A 229 3.55 2.18 -11.27
N PRO A 230 3.71 3.23 -10.43
CA PRO A 230 4.82 4.17 -10.53
C PRO A 230 6.22 3.53 -10.56
N ALA A 231 6.39 2.43 -9.84
CA ALA A 231 7.63 1.65 -9.84
C ALA A 231 8.03 1.08 -11.21
N MET A 232 7.07 0.81 -12.10
CA MET A 232 7.34 0.35 -13.46
C MET A 232 8.07 1.39 -14.32
N GLN A 233 8.02 2.67 -13.92
CA GLN A 233 8.67 3.78 -14.61
C GLN A 233 10.11 4.01 -14.11
N ILE A 234 10.58 3.25 -13.11
CA ILE A 234 11.92 3.37 -12.54
C ILE A 234 12.86 2.35 -13.16
N ALA A 235 13.72 2.81 -14.07
CA ALA A 235 14.67 1.95 -14.79
C ALA A 235 15.59 1.13 -13.86
N ARG A 236 15.96 1.66 -12.68
CA ARG A 236 16.90 0.98 -11.77
C ARG A 236 16.34 -0.25 -11.05
N LEU A 237 15.02 -0.46 -11.03
CA LEU A 237 14.42 -1.67 -10.42
C LEU A 237 14.68 -2.93 -11.26
N ALA A 238 14.99 -2.76 -12.55
CA ALA A 238 15.24 -3.87 -13.46
C ALA A 238 16.45 -4.71 -13.02
N GLY A 239 16.20 -5.98 -12.72
CA GLY A 239 17.27 -6.94 -12.42
C GLY A 239 17.94 -6.77 -11.06
N LYS A 240 17.31 -6.15 -10.06
CA LYS A 240 17.84 -6.08 -8.68
C LYS A 240 17.56 -7.33 -7.83
N PHE A 241 16.71 -8.24 -8.30
CA PHE A 241 16.39 -9.47 -7.59
C PHE A 241 17.43 -10.56 -7.85
N ILE A 242 17.87 -11.23 -6.79
CA ILE A 242 18.65 -12.47 -6.86
C ILE A 242 17.65 -13.60 -6.61
N ALA A 243 17.41 -14.45 -7.61
CA ALA A 243 16.73 -15.72 -7.36
C ALA A 243 17.58 -16.52 -6.36
N PRO A 244 17.00 -17.09 -5.29
CA PRO A 244 17.75 -17.97 -4.41
C PRO A 244 18.36 -19.11 -5.24
N GLN A 245 19.60 -19.46 -4.94
CA GLN A 245 20.18 -20.73 -5.40
C GLN A 245 19.57 -21.88 -4.59
#